data_AF-A0A9X2FEW0-F1
#
_entry.id   AF-A0A9X2FEW0-F1
#
_cell.length_a   1.000
_cell.length_b   1.000
_cell.length_c   1.000
_cell.angle_alpha   90.00
_cell.angle_beta   90.00
_cell.angle_gamma   90.00
#
_symmetry.space_group_name_H-M   'P 1'
#
loop_
_entity.id
_entity.type
_entity.pdbx_description
1 polymer ?
#
loop_
_entity_poly.entity_id
_entity_poly.type
_entity_poly.pdbx_seq_one_letter_code
_entity_poly.pdbx_strand_id
1 'polypeptide(L)'
;MFHRGLLACAVTLALLLGSDADAFSDLFVFGDSLSDVGNTDAATAWIPFGNYPGSAYYEGRFSNGQVYSELLSQQLGLGTLTRSSNGGDNFAYGGAKTSGSDWVTGLFLNDLGEQVADYVDNRTGDPEALYIVWAGANDLFDNQMNMSIPVGNITNDIQQLYDDGARQFLVMNLPKLGATPEYNGTAASQADWNNRTQMFNTTLASGLDDLEASIGDASIRRFDIEALFDQVLANPGDYGLTNVSESAAPDLEPGTYSYDNSDVVANPDEYLFWDNVHPTRVMHAHLADAIYEFLTTPEVLAGDFNGDSLVDLADYTVWRNNLGATDDSLINMAGDDVPGIDAGDYVVWKDNFGSWQPPTTSPSAPAQVPEPGGLVLVCLAVAMSYMGGHMSLLRTRISVQR
;
A
#
# COMPACT_ATOMS: atom_id res chain seq x y z
N MET A 1 35.11 -52.54 -20.87
CA MET A 1 35.56 -51.92 -19.61
C MET A 1 35.92 -50.47 -19.95
N PHE A 2 34.97 -49.55 -20.16
CA PHE A 2 34.18 -48.79 -19.17
C PHE A 2 35.00 -48.31 -17.96
N HIS A 3 35.26 -47.01 -17.92
CA HIS A 3 35.10 -46.01 -16.82
C HIS A 3 35.79 -44.72 -17.31
N ARG A 4 35.12 -43.80 -18.03
CA ARG A 4 34.26 -42.70 -17.55
C ARG A 4 34.87 -41.92 -16.38
N GLY A 5 35.20 -40.64 -16.66
CA GLY A 5 35.59 -39.64 -15.68
C GLY A 5 35.50 -38.23 -16.31
N LEU A 6 34.29 -37.84 -16.73
CA LEU A 6 33.95 -36.47 -17.05
C LEU A 6 33.87 -35.70 -15.73
N LEU A 7 34.78 -34.74 -15.49
CA LEU A 7 34.55 -33.69 -14.51
C LEU A 7 33.49 -32.75 -15.10
N ALA A 8 32.25 -32.88 -14.61
CA ALA A 8 31.22 -31.87 -14.79
C ALA A 8 31.51 -30.74 -13.80
N CYS A 9 31.84 -29.55 -14.31
CA CYS A 9 31.67 -28.31 -13.55
C CYS A 9 30.17 -28.12 -13.32
N ALA A 10 29.68 -28.48 -12.14
CA ALA A 10 28.38 -28.04 -11.66
C ALA A 10 28.51 -26.55 -11.34
N VAL A 11 28.10 -25.70 -12.28
CA VAL A 11 27.74 -24.32 -11.95
C VAL A 11 26.38 -24.40 -11.27
N THR A 12 26.39 -24.35 -9.95
CA THR A 12 25.19 -24.05 -9.17
C THR A 12 24.83 -22.60 -9.48
N LEU A 13 23.92 -22.39 -10.42
CA LEU A 13 23.18 -21.15 -10.56
C LEU A 13 22.26 -21.09 -9.34
N ALA A 14 22.73 -20.45 -8.27
CA ALA A 14 21.82 -19.98 -7.24
C ALA A 14 20.95 -18.92 -7.90
N LEU A 15 19.69 -19.28 -8.17
CA LEU A 15 18.64 -18.30 -8.42
C LEU A 15 18.60 -17.41 -7.18
N LEU A 16 19.21 -16.24 -7.28
CA LEU A 16 18.84 -15.08 -6.50
C LEU A 16 17.43 -14.73 -6.99
N LEU A 17 16.41 -15.30 -6.36
CA LEU A 17 15.10 -14.68 -6.33
C LEU A 17 15.25 -13.46 -5.43
N GLY A 18 15.82 -12.38 -5.99
CA GLY A 18 15.56 -11.06 -5.47
C GLY A 18 14.14 -10.74 -5.89
N SER A 19 13.21 -10.87 -4.95
CA SER A 19 11.91 -10.21 -5.05
C SER A 19 12.17 -8.72 -4.82
N ASP A 20 12.66 -8.02 -5.83
CA ASP A 20 12.54 -6.58 -5.88
C ASP A 20 11.08 -6.33 -6.25
N ALA A 21 10.18 -6.34 -5.27
CA ALA A 21 8.98 -5.51 -5.37
C ALA A 21 9.48 -4.15 -4.89
N ASP A 22 9.42 -3.10 -5.72
CA ASP A 22 10.06 -1.81 -5.45
C ASP A 22 9.75 -1.36 -4.01
N ALA A 23 10.77 -1.43 -3.15
CA ALA A 23 10.66 -1.02 -1.77
C ALA A 23 10.56 0.50 -1.74
N PHE A 24 9.58 1.04 -1.03
CA PHE A 24 9.49 2.49 -0.83
C PHE A 24 10.76 2.99 -0.13
N SER A 25 11.24 4.17 -0.48
CA SER A 25 12.40 4.78 0.19
C SER A 25 12.06 5.24 1.61
N ASP A 26 10.82 5.66 1.82
CA ASP A 26 10.28 6.17 3.08
C ASP A 26 8.74 6.07 3.12
N LEU A 27 8.15 6.40 4.27
CA LEU A 27 6.70 6.47 4.49
C LEU A 27 6.30 7.77 5.18
N PHE A 28 5.54 8.60 4.48
CA PHE A 28 4.93 9.82 5.01
C PHE A 28 3.43 9.62 5.22
N VAL A 29 2.92 10.01 6.40
CA VAL A 29 1.53 9.73 6.79
C VAL A 29 0.81 11.00 7.20
N PHE A 30 -0.31 11.28 6.55
CA PHE A 30 -1.17 12.45 6.76
C PHE A 30 -2.59 11.98 7.09
N GLY A 31 -3.23 12.61 8.07
CA GLY A 31 -4.56 12.18 8.50
C GLY A 31 -4.90 12.55 9.93
N ASP A 32 -5.71 11.69 10.55
CA ASP A 32 -6.32 11.93 11.85
C ASP A 32 -5.85 10.96 12.96
N SER A 33 -6.70 10.75 13.97
CA SER A 33 -6.46 9.87 15.11
C SER A 33 -6.16 8.42 14.74
N LEU A 34 -6.68 7.94 13.61
CA LEU A 34 -6.43 6.56 13.15
C LEU A 34 -4.98 6.35 12.71
N SER A 35 -4.26 7.45 12.45
CA SER A 35 -2.87 7.45 11.99
C SER A 35 -1.89 8.11 12.97
N ASP A 36 -2.37 8.89 13.94
CA ASP A 36 -1.54 9.69 14.87
C ASP A 36 -0.67 8.82 15.79
N VAL A 37 0.64 9.10 15.79
CA VAL A 37 1.67 8.43 16.62
C VAL A 37 2.13 9.26 17.82
N GLY A 38 1.34 10.23 18.25
CA GLY A 38 1.56 11.08 19.42
C GLY A 38 1.87 12.55 19.13
N ASN A 39 1.50 13.06 17.96
CA ASN A 39 1.50 14.49 17.64
C ASN A 39 0.47 15.23 18.51
N THR A 40 -0.75 14.71 18.61
CA THR A 40 -1.80 15.32 19.45
C THR A 40 -1.45 15.30 20.93
N ASP A 41 -0.90 14.19 21.40
CA ASP A 41 -0.41 14.03 22.77
C ASP A 41 0.64 15.09 23.12
N ALA A 42 1.61 15.31 22.24
CA ALA A 42 2.63 16.34 22.40
C ALA A 42 2.05 17.74 22.38
N ALA A 43 1.17 18.03 21.41
CA ALA A 43 0.57 19.35 21.23
C ALA A 43 -0.35 19.76 22.39
N THR A 44 -0.88 18.79 23.12
CA THR A 44 -1.81 19.00 24.25
C THR A 44 -1.16 18.78 25.62
N ALA A 45 0.12 18.44 25.69
CA ALA A 45 0.86 18.21 26.94
C ALA A 45 0.91 19.42 27.90
N TRP A 46 0.65 20.64 27.40
CA TRP A 46 0.59 21.85 28.21
C TRP A 46 -0.76 22.04 28.95
N ILE A 47 -1.78 21.26 28.59
CA ILE A 47 -3.11 21.37 29.19
C ILE A 47 -3.05 20.85 30.65
N PRO A 48 -3.46 21.66 31.65
CA PRO A 48 -3.29 21.32 33.06
C PRO A 48 -4.15 20.14 33.53
N PHE A 49 -5.17 19.77 32.75
CA PHE A 49 -6.14 18.71 33.06
C PHE A 49 -5.95 17.49 32.14
N GLY A 50 -4.72 17.25 31.66
CA GLY A 50 -4.39 16.09 30.84
C GLY A 50 -4.26 16.41 29.36
N ASN A 51 -3.48 15.59 28.68
CA ASN A 51 -3.29 15.59 27.24
C ASN A 51 -4.33 14.69 26.55
N TYR A 52 -4.46 14.86 25.24
CA TYR A 52 -5.28 14.04 24.37
C TYR A 52 -4.40 12.95 23.71
N PRO A 53 -4.88 11.71 23.54
CA PRO A 53 -6.21 11.23 23.91
C PRO A 53 -6.39 10.89 25.40
N GLY A 54 -5.31 10.87 26.19
CA GLY A 54 -5.34 10.68 27.64
C GLY A 54 -4.71 9.37 28.11
N SER A 55 -4.61 9.17 29.42
CA SER A 55 -3.78 8.10 30.01
C SER A 55 -4.33 6.68 29.85
N ALA A 56 -5.61 6.53 29.49
CA ALA A 56 -6.19 5.22 29.18
C ALA A 56 -5.75 4.70 27.80
N TYR A 57 -5.21 5.58 26.95
CA TYR A 57 -4.75 5.25 25.62
C TYR A 57 -3.25 4.91 25.61
N TYR A 58 -2.83 4.18 24.59
CA TYR A 58 -1.46 3.69 24.46
C TYR A 58 -0.51 4.77 23.96
N GLU A 59 0.33 5.31 24.84
CA GLU A 59 1.45 6.21 24.48
C GLU A 59 1.06 7.33 23.50
N GLY A 60 -0.12 7.93 23.69
CA GLY A 60 -0.63 9.02 22.86
C GLY A 60 -1.33 8.62 21.55
N ARG A 61 -1.44 7.32 21.24
CA ARG A 61 -2.23 6.80 20.09
C ARG A 61 -3.69 6.72 20.48
N PHE A 62 -4.61 6.94 19.55
CA PHE A 62 -6.05 6.77 19.79
C PHE A 62 -6.45 5.29 19.71
N SER A 63 -5.75 4.44 20.44
CA SER A 63 -5.99 3.00 20.55
C SER A 63 -5.34 2.45 21.84
N ASN A 64 -5.43 1.15 22.07
CA ASN A 64 -4.73 0.43 23.14
C ASN A 64 -3.38 -0.18 22.70
N GLY A 65 -2.85 0.23 21.55
CA GLY A 65 -1.55 -0.19 21.02
C GLY A 65 -1.10 0.69 19.86
N GLN A 66 -0.09 0.22 19.13
CA GLN A 66 0.37 0.87 17.91
C GLN A 66 -0.73 0.93 16.86
N VAL A 67 -0.76 2.03 16.09
CA VAL A 67 -1.68 2.19 14.96
C VAL A 67 -1.13 1.53 13.70
N TYR A 68 -1.98 1.35 12.69
CA TYR A 68 -1.65 0.59 11.47
C TYR A 68 -0.40 1.14 10.76
N SER A 69 -0.22 2.46 10.75
CA SER A 69 0.88 3.12 10.04
C SER A 69 2.24 2.76 10.64
N GLU A 70 2.33 2.57 11.96
CA GLU A 70 3.55 2.13 12.64
C GLU A 70 3.89 0.67 12.29
N LEU A 71 2.88 -0.20 12.21
CA LEU A 71 3.04 -1.61 11.90
C LEU A 71 3.40 -1.79 10.42
N LEU A 72 2.73 -1.06 9.53
CA LEU A 72 3.01 -1.06 8.10
C LEU A 72 4.44 -0.58 7.80
N SER A 73 4.90 0.50 8.45
CA SER A 73 6.29 0.99 8.32
C SER A 73 7.31 -0.11 8.66
N GLN A 74 7.05 -0.88 9.73
CA GLN A 74 7.91 -1.99 10.14
C GLN A 74 7.88 -3.14 9.13
N GLN A 75 6.71 -3.49 8.60
CA GLN A 75 6.54 -4.56 7.61
C GLN A 75 7.23 -4.23 6.28
N LEU A 76 7.17 -2.95 5.86
CA LEU A 76 7.89 -2.43 4.69
C LEU A 76 9.41 -2.28 4.92
N GLY A 77 9.90 -2.51 6.14
CA GLY A 77 11.33 -2.39 6.46
C GLY A 77 11.84 -0.96 6.61
N LEU A 78 10.93 0.02 6.76
CA LEU A 78 11.24 1.46 6.85
C LEU A 78 11.60 1.90 8.27
N GLY A 79 11.32 1.06 9.26
CA GLY A 79 11.74 1.26 10.65
C GLY A 79 10.62 1.83 11.53
N THR A 80 10.99 2.70 12.47
CA THR A 80 10.04 3.27 13.43
C THR A 80 9.53 4.61 12.93
N LEU A 81 8.23 4.65 12.65
CA LEU A 81 7.54 5.88 12.33
C LEU A 81 7.48 6.80 13.56
N THR A 82 7.84 8.08 13.39
CA THR A 82 7.85 9.06 14.48
C THR A 82 7.08 10.32 14.11
N ARG A 83 6.64 11.06 15.13
CA ARG A 83 5.80 12.26 14.95
C ARG A 83 6.54 13.43 14.30
N SER A 84 5.88 14.15 13.40
CA SER A 84 6.42 15.31 12.66
C SER A 84 6.84 16.46 13.57
N SER A 85 6.13 16.66 14.70
CA SER A 85 6.51 17.64 15.72
C SER A 85 7.90 17.41 16.36
N ASN A 86 8.53 16.25 16.12
CA ASN A 86 9.90 15.94 16.49
C ASN A 86 10.80 15.64 15.26
N GLY A 87 10.42 16.13 14.08
CA GLY A 87 11.14 15.93 12.82
C GLY A 87 10.91 14.56 12.16
N GLY A 88 9.91 13.79 12.61
CA GLY A 88 9.55 12.50 12.04
C GLY A 88 8.59 12.58 10.85
N ASP A 89 8.14 11.44 10.36
CA ASP A 89 7.49 11.28 9.06
C ASP A 89 5.98 11.04 9.13
N ASN A 90 5.42 10.99 10.34
CA ASN A 90 3.99 10.98 10.57
C ASN A 90 3.49 12.37 10.97
N PHE A 91 2.67 12.96 10.12
CA PHE A 91 2.08 14.28 10.27
C PHE A 91 0.66 14.23 10.81
N ALA A 92 0.06 13.05 11.00
CA ALA A 92 -1.31 12.94 11.43
C ALA A 92 -1.54 13.52 12.83
N TYR A 93 -2.68 14.17 13.02
CA TYR A 93 -3.16 14.69 14.29
C TYR A 93 -4.56 14.14 14.59
N GLY A 94 -4.69 13.49 15.73
CA GLY A 94 -5.95 13.22 16.40
C GLY A 94 -7.00 14.30 16.19
N GLY A 95 -8.03 13.95 15.42
CA GLY A 95 -9.13 14.84 15.17
C GLY A 95 -9.01 15.78 13.97
N ALA A 96 -7.95 15.68 13.18
CA ALA A 96 -7.81 16.49 11.96
C ALA A 96 -9.04 16.34 11.06
N LYS A 97 -9.64 17.48 10.71
CA LYS A 97 -10.53 17.60 9.55
C LYS A 97 -9.70 17.75 8.29
N THR A 98 -10.33 17.61 7.13
CA THR A 98 -9.68 17.92 5.85
C THR A 98 -9.36 19.42 5.70
N SER A 99 -10.11 20.28 6.38
CA SER A 99 -9.79 21.71 6.52
C SER A 99 -10.48 22.30 7.74
N GLY A 100 -9.89 23.34 8.30
CA GLY A 100 -10.36 24.04 9.47
C GLY A 100 -9.90 23.35 10.75
N SER A 101 -9.00 24.02 11.46
CA SER A 101 -8.58 23.66 12.81
C SER A 101 -9.64 24.09 13.83
N ASP A 102 -10.70 23.30 13.98
CA ASP A 102 -11.63 23.46 15.11
C ASP A 102 -12.33 22.13 15.43
N TRP A 103 -11.80 21.39 16.41
CA TRP A 103 -12.63 20.77 17.45
C TRP A 103 -11.81 20.56 18.74
N VAL A 104 -12.53 20.64 19.85
CA VAL A 104 -12.12 21.13 21.18
C VAL A 104 -11.74 22.61 21.16
N THR A 105 -12.74 23.46 21.43
CA THR A 105 -12.65 24.90 21.67
C THR A 105 -11.28 25.34 22.19
N GLY A 106 -10.42 25.82 21.28
CA GLY A 106 -9.19 26.55 21.60
C GLY A 106 -7.87 25.77 21.57
N LEU A 107 -7.83 24.53 21.08
CA LEU A 107 -6.57 23.77 21.01
C LEU A 107 -5.79 23.89 19.68
N PHE A 108 -6.39 24.43 18.61
CA PHE A 108 -5.76 24.67 17.29
C PHE A 108 -4.75 23.56 16.91
N LEU A 109 -5.25 22.35 16.65
CA LEU A 109 -4.45 21.25 16.13
C LEU A 109 -4.50 21.23 14.59
N ASN A 110 -3.45 20.72 13.97
CA ASN A 110 -3.27 20.79 12.52
C ASN A 110 -4.33 19.98 11.76
N ASP A 111 -5.11 20.66 10.92
CA ASP A 111 -5.94 20.00 9.90
C ASP A 111 -5.07 19.38 8.79
N LEU A 112 -5.67 18.61 7.88
CA LEU A 112 -4.93 17.92 6.81
C LEU A 112 -4.11 18.90 5.95
N GLY A 113 -4.68 20.05 5.60
CA GLY A 113 -4.00 21.07 4.81
C GLY A 113 -2.81 21.67 5.56
N GLU A 114 -2.93 21.91 6.86
CA GLU A 114 -1.83 22.37 7.72
C GLU A 114 -0.73 21.31 7.87
N GLN A 115 -1.08 20.02 7.87
CA GLN A 115 -0.11 18.91 7.87
C GLN A 115 0.68 18.85 6.56
N VAL A 116 0.00 18.98 5.41
CA VAL A 116 0.65 19.04 4.10
C VAL A 116 1.50 20.29 3.96
N ALA A 117 1.01 21.44 4.43
CA ALA A 117 1.79 22.68 4.47
C ALA A 117 3.09 22.51 5.28
N ASP A 118 3.02 21.88 6.46
CA ASP A 118 4.21 21.60 7.28
C ASP A 118 5.22 20.69 6.56
N TYR A 119 4.75 19.71 5.78
CA TYR A 119 5.63 18.89 4.95
C TYR A 119 6.31 19.74 3.86
N VAL A 120 5.55 20.42 3.00
CA VAL A 120 6.10 21.12 1.83
C VAL A 120 6.96 22.34 2.21
N ASP A 121 6.70 22.97 3.36
CA ASP A 121 7.51 24.08 3.85
C ASP A 121 8.89 23.64 4.38
N ASN A 122 9.01 22.38 4.82
CA ASN A 122 10.20 21.88 5.52
C ASN A 122 10.93 20.73 4.81
N ARG A 123 10.32 20.15 3.77
CA ARG A 123 10.84 18.99 3.02
C ARG A 123 10.73 19.23 1.52
N THR A 124 11.09 18.21 0.75
CA THR A 124 10.88 18.13 -0.69
C THR A 124 10.40 16.73 -0.98
N GLY A 125 9.36 16.61 -1.80
CA GLY A 125 8.76 15.33 -2.18
C GLY A 125 9.80 14.36 -2.72
N ASP A 126 9.91 13.22 -2.04
CA ASP A 126 10.62 12.04 -2.53
C ASP A 126 9.67 11.23 -3.44
N PRO A 127 9.97 11.06 -4.74
CA PRO A 127 9.15 10.27 -5.65
C PRO A 127 9.18 8.76 -5.35
N GLU A 128 10.18 8.26 -4.61
CA GLU A 128 10.33 6.85 -4.24
C GLU A 128 9.61 6.50 -2.92
N ALA A 129 9.14 7.50 -2.15
CA ALA A 129 8.46 7.30 -0.87
C ALA A 129 6.95 7.06 -1.05
N LEU A 130 6.35 6.36 -0.08
CA LEU A 130 4.90 6.19 0.01
C LEU A 130 4.26 7.31 0.83
N TYR A 131 3.21 7.93 0.31
CA TYR A 131 2.43 8.99 0.97
C TYR A 131 1.03 8.47 1.28
N ILE A 132 0.73 8.24 2.55
CA ILE A 132 -0.60 7.81 2.99
C ILE A 132 -1.43 9.04 3.34
N VAL A 133 -2.61 9.16 2.73
CA VAL A 133 -3.60 10.19 3.05
C VAL A 133 -4.89 9.51 3.49
N TRP A 134 -5.26 9.68 4.75
CA TRP A 134 -6.50 9.13 5.30
C TRP A 134 -7.17 10.11 6.26
N ALA A 135 -8.25 10.73 5.81
CA ALA A 135 -8.99 11.75 6.53
C ALA A 135 -10.46 11.81 6.05
N GLY A 136 -11.29 12.56 6.79
CA GLY A 136 -12.67 12.90 6.40
C GLY A 136 -13.72 12.53 7.44
N ALA A 137 -13.44 11.55 8.32
CA ALA A 137 -14.39 11.16 9.36
C ALA A 137 -14.74 12.34 10.30
N ASN A 138 -13.74 13.14 10.70
CA ASN A 138 -13.96 14.31 11.55
C ASN A 138 -14.82 15.40 10.89
N ASP A 139 -14.74 15.57 9.56
CA ASP A 139 -15.64 16.47 8.83
C ASP A 139 -17.10 16.01 8.95
N LEU A 140 -17.34 14.70 8.81
CA LEU A 140 -18.66 14.09 8.97
C LEU A 140 -19.17 14.21 10.42
N PHE A 141 -18.30 14.00 11.41
CA PHE A 141 -18.61 14.19 12.84
C PHE A 141 -18.97 15.65 13.16
N ASP A 142 -18.34 16.61 12.46
CA ASP A 142 -18.67 18.04 12.53
C ASP A 142 -19.89 18.42 11.65
N ASN A 143 -20.74 17.43 11.32
CA ASN A 143 -21.96 17.58 10.53
C ASN A 143 -21.75 18.18 9.12
N GLN A 144 -20.58 18.00 8.50
CA GLN A 144 -20.43 18.29 7.08
C GLN A 144 -21.36 17.38 6.26
N MET A 145 -22.23 18.00 5.45
CA MET A 145 -23.20 17.29 4.60
C MET A 145 -22.86 17.39 3.11
N ASN A 146 -21.97 18.30 2.72
CA ASN A 146 -21.51 18.45 1.35
C ASN A 146 -20.14 17.78 1.18
N MET A 147 -20.14 16.54 0.71
CA MET A 147 -18.93 15.71 0.58
C MET A 147 -17.92 16.25 -0.43
N SER A 148 -18.34 17.12 -1.36
CA SER A 148 -17.42 17.78 -2.27
C SER A 148 -16.43 18.72 -1.56
N ILE A 149 -16.74 19.19 -0.34
CA ILE A 149 -15.83 20.02 0.45
C ILE A 149 -14.64 19.18 0.95
N PRO A 150 -14.83 18.14 1.79
CA PRO A 150 -13.71 17.39 2.31
C PRO A 150 -12.95 16.61 1.22
N VAL A 151 -13.66 16.10 0.21
CA VAL A 151 -13.00 15.45 -0.94
C VAL A 151 -12.16 16.44 -1.74
N GLY A 152 -12.67 17.66 -1.99
CA GLY A 152 -11.91 18.69 -2.70
C GLY A 152 -10.66 19.12 -1.94
N ASN A 153 -10.71 19.15 -0.60
CA ASN A 153 -9.54 19.40 0.23
C ASN A 153 -8.50 18.28 0.09
N ILE A 154 -8.92 17.02 0.24
CA ILE A 154 -8.04 15.84 0.10
C ILE A 154 -7.35 15.83 -1.28
N THR A 155 -8.09 16.07 -2.37
CA THR A 155 -7.49 16.06 -3.71
C THR A 155 -6.55 17.24 -3.94
N ASN A 156 -6.86 18.42 -3.39
CA ASN A 156 -5.93 19.57 -3.43
C ASN A 156 -4.65 19.31 -2.61
N ASP A 157 -4.76 18.65 -1.46
CA ASP A 157 -3.62 18.30 -0.62
C ASP A 157 -2.71 17.27 -1.28
N ILE A 158 -3.28 16.25 -1.94
CA ILE A 158 -2.51 15.30 -2.76
C ILE A 158 -1.83 16.03 -3.94
N GLN A 159 -2.54 16.95 -4.62
CA GLN A 159 -1.97 17.75 -5.71
C GLN A 159 -0.78 18.59 -5.21
N GLN A 160 -0.85 19.17 -4.01
CA GLN A 160 0.25 19.95 -3.43
C GLN A 160 1.48 19.07 -3.14
N LEU A 161 1.29 17.88 -2.56
CA LEU A 161 2.38 16.92 -2.37
C LEU A 161 2.99 16.49 -3.70
N TYR A 162 2.16 16.27 -4.72
CA TYR A 162 2.60 15.93 -6.08
C TYR A 162 3.43 17.05 -6.71
N ASP A 163 2.98 18.30 -6.59
CA ASP A 163 3.68 19.49 -7.09
C ASP A 163 5.04 19.67 -6.40
N ASP A 164 5.18 19.20 -5.15
CA ASP A 164 6.43 19.19 -4.38
C ASP A 164 7.36 18.00 -4.70
N GLY A 165 6.88 16.98 -5.41
CA GLY A 165 7.70 15.86 -5.91
C GLY A 165 7.22 14.45 -5.54
N ALA A 166 6.19 14.32 -4.70
CA ALA A 166 5.62 13.02 -4.35
C ALA A 166 5.02 12.32 -5.58
N ARG A 167 5.16 10.98 -5.66
CA ARG A 167 4.65 10.19 -6.80
C ARG A 167 3.86 8.96 -6.43
N GLN A 168 3.96 8.45 -5.20
CA GLN A 168 3.30 7.21 -4.81
C GLN A 168 2.38 7.46 -3.63
N PHE A 169 1.07 7.46 -3.89
CA PHE A 169 0.06 7.72 -2.89
C PHE A 169 -0.71 6.46 -2.53
N LEU A 170 -1.07 6.33 -1.26
CA LEU A 170 -2.10 5.42 -0.79
C LEU A 170 -3.22 6.25 -0.17
N VAL A 171 -4.41 6.14 -0.73
CA VAL A 171 -5.61 6.84 -0.24
C VAL A 171 -6.64 5.82 0.21
N MET A 172 -7.18 6.01 1.41
CA MET A 172 -8.20 5.14 1.99
C MET A 172 -9.55 5.83 2.02
N ASN A 173 -10.62 5.07 1.72
CA ASN A 173 -11.98 5.51 1.95
C ASN A 173 -12.33 5.44 3.46
N LEU A 174 -13.60 5.65 3.83
CA LEU A 174 -14.03 5.52 5.23
C LEU A 174 -14.75 4.20 5.47
N PRO A 175 -14.49 3.50 6.60
CA PRO A 175 -15.38 2.43 7.03
C PRO A 175 -16.76 2.99 7.36
N LYS A 176 -17.79 2.15 7.29
CA LYS A 176 -19.17 2.52 7.65
C LYS A 176 -19.25 3.04 9.08
N LEU A 177 -19.36 4.35 9.23
CA LEU A 177 -19.35 5.02 10.54
C LEU A 177 -20.55 4.61 11.40
N GLY A 178 -21.66 4.19 10.79
CA GLY A 178 -22.81 3.67 11.54
C GLY A 178 -22.53 2.36 12.29
N ALA A 179 -21.45 1.64 11.99
CA ALA A 179 -21.06 0.45 12.74
C ALA A 179 -20.36 0.76 14.07
N THR A 180 -19.82 1.98 14.22
CA THR A 180 -19.12 2.39 15.45
C THR A 180 -20.06 2.39 16.67
N PRO A 181 -19.56 2.09 17.87
CA PRO A 181 -20.36 2.15 19.09
C PRO A 181 -21.07 3.50 19.29
N GLU A 182 -20.45 4.61 18.88
CA GLU A 182 -21.05 5.95 18.95
C GLU A 182 -22.39 6.05 18.20
N TYR A 183 -22.49 5.40 17.03
CA TYR A 183 -23.63 5.57 16.12
C TYR A 183 -24.50 4.34 15.95
N ASN A 184 -24.12 3.21 16.55
CA ASN A 184 -24.82 1.94 16.37
C ASN A 184 -26.01 1.70 17.31
N GLY A 185 -26.33 2.63 18.22
CA GLY A 185 -27.40 2.45 19.21
C GLY A 185 -28.82 2.28 18.64
N THR A 186 -29.09 2.69 17.40
CA THR A 186 -30.38 2.44 16.72
C THR A 186 -30.21 2.19 15.23
N ALA A 187 -31.10 1.39 14.63
CA ALA A 187 -31.07 1.14 13.17
C ALA A 187 -31.20 2.41 12.32
N ALA A 188 -31.92 3.43 12.81
CA ALA A 188 -32.06 4.72 12.12
C ALA A 188 -30.74 5.52 12.14
N SER A 189 -30.05 5.54 13.29
CA SER A 189 -28.73 6.18 13.42
C SER A 189 -27.69 5.47 12.54
N GLN A 190 -27.61 4.13 12.63
CA GLN A 190 -26.74 3.33 11.79
C GLN A 190 -26.92 3.64 10.30
N ALA A 191 -28.18 3.66 9.83
CA ALA A 191 -28.49 3.95 8.44
C ALA A 191 -28.10 5.38 8.02
N ASP A 192 -28.31 6.39 8.88
CA ASP A 192 -27.92 7.78 8.58
C ASP A 192 -26.40 7.90 8.38
N TRP A 193 -25.62 7.37 9.32
CA TRP A 193 -24.16 7.45 9.28
C TRP A 193 -23.55 6.60 8.16
N ASN A 194 -24.15 5.44 7.86
CA ASN A 194 -23.74 4.64 6.70
C ASN A 194 -24.02 5.38 5.39
N ASN A 195 -25.16 6.07 5.27
CA ASN A 195 -25.46 6.87 4.08
C ASN A 195 -24.47 8.04 3.92
N ARG A 196 -24.08 8.71 5.01
CA ARG A 196 -23.06 9.76 4.97
C ARG A 196 -21.71 9.22 4.50
N THR A 197 -21.29 8.09 5.06
CA THR A 197 -20.05 7.40 4.67
C THR A 197 -20.07 7.05 3.17
N GLN A 198 -21.16 6.45 2.68
CA GLN A 198 -21.30 6.08 1.27
C GLN A 198 -21.27 7.29 0.33
N MET A 199 -21.91 8.41 0.71
CA MET A 199 -21.82 9.66 -0.04
C MET A 199 -20.38 10.17 -0.09
N PHE A 200 -19.65 10.11 1.02
CA PHE A 200 -18.24 10.49 1.07
C PHE A 200 -17.40 9.59 0.18
N ASN A 201 -17.46 8.26 0.35
CA ASN A 201 -16.67 7.29 -0.40
C ASN A 201 -16.92 7.38 -1.91
N THR A 202 -18.18 7.53 -2.32
CA THR A 202 -18.52 7.71 -3.75
C THR A 202 -17.93 9.01 -4.30
N THR A 203 -18.02 10.10 -3.53
CA THR A 203 -17.48 11.40 -3.95
C THR A 203 -15.95 11.37 -3.99
N LEU A 204 -15.30 10.71 -3.03
CA LEU A 204 -13.85 10.53 -2.97
C LEU A 204 -13.37 9.74 -4.19
N ALA A 205 -14.01 8.62 -4.54
CA ALA A 205 -13.66 7.84 -5.71
C ALA A 205 -13.69 8.69 -6.99
N SER A 206 -14.76 9.46 -7.22
CA SER A 206 -14.84 10.36 -8.37
C SER A 206 -13.81 11.49 -8.33
N GLY A 207 -13.52 12.05 -7.14
CA GLY A 207 -12.50 13.08 -7.00
C GLY A 207 -11.09 12.58 -7.29
N LEU A 208 -10.78 11.33 -6.92
CA LEU A 208 -9.52 10.69 -7.24
C LEU A 208 -9.42 10.33 -8.73
N ASP A 209 -10.51 9.92 -9.38
CA ASP A 209 -10.54 9.71 -10.84
C ASP A 209 -10.16 10.98 -11.60
N ASP A 210 -10.74 12.12 -11.19
CA ASP A 210 -10.44 13.43 -11.79
C ASP A 210 -8.98 13.86 -11.52
N LEU A 211 -8.46 13.59 -10.32
CA LEU A 211 -7.09 13.93 -9.93
C LEU A 211 -6.05 13.09 -10.69
N GLU A 212 -6.24 11.77 -10.79
CA GLU A 212 -5.35 10.88 -11.55
C GLU A 212 -5.24 11.30 -13.01
N ALA A 213 -6.32 11.83 -13.59
CA ALA A 213 -6.30 12.40 -14.94
C ALA A 213 -5.43 13.67 -15.04
N SER A 214 -5.16 14.37 -13.94
CA SER A 214 -4.30 15.57 -13.89
C SER A 214 -2.86 15.32 -13.42
N ILE A 215 -2.55 14.23 -12.71
CA ILE A 215 -1.21 13.90 -12.19
C ILE A 215 -0.56 12.71 -12.93
N GLY A 216 -0.21 12.91 -14.20
CA GLY A 216 0.06 11.81 -15.14
C GLY A 216 1.31 10.93 -14.92
N ASP A 217 2.24 11.27 -14.01
CA ASP A 217 3.38 10.43 -13.64
C ASP A 217 3.34 9.93 -12.19
N ALA A 218 2.23 10.16 -11.48
CA ALA A 218 2.01 9.64 -10.13
C ALA A 218 1.08 8.41 -10.13
N SER A 219 1.20 7.60 -9.08
CA SER A 219 0.30 6.49 -8.78
C SER A 219 -0.51 6.81 -7.54
N ILE A 220 -1.84 6.72 -7.65
CA ILE A 220 -2.74 6.74 -6.50
C ILE A 220 -3.30 5.32 -6.34
N ARG A 221 -2.82 4.61 -5.32
CA ARG A 221 -3.41 3.33 -4.91
C ARG A 221 -4.53 3.59 -3.92
N ARG A 222 -5.69 2.99 -4.18
CA ARG A 222 -6.90 3.22 -3.40
C ARG A 222 -7.23 1.97 -2.60
N PHE A 223 -7.10 2.02 -1.28
CA PHE A 223 -7.40 0.89 -0.42
C PHE A 223 -8.83 1.00 0.12
N ASP A 224 -9.65 -0.01 -0.17
CA ASP A 224 -11.05 -0.07 0.25
C ASP A 224 -11.18 -0.62 1.68
N ILE A 225 -11.03 0.29 2.65
CA ILE A 225 -11.18 -0.07 4.05
C ILE A 225 -12.64 -0.32 4.43
N GLU A 226 -13.61 0.23 3.70
CA GLU A 226 -15.03 -0.12 3.86
C GLU A 226 -15.24 -1.62 3.65
N ALA A 227 -14.69 -2.18 2.56
CA ALA A 227 -14.77 -3.60 2.27
C ALA A 227 -14.08 -4.46 3.34
N LEU A 228 -12.91 -4.05 3.84
CA LEU A 228 -12.23 -4.76 4.94
C LEU A 228 -13.11 -4.79 6.20
N PHE A 229 -13.65 -3.66 6.62
CA PHE A 229 -14.51 -3.61 7.81
C PHE A 229 -15.81 -4.39 7.62
N ASP A 230 -16.41 -4.36 6.43
CA ASP A 230 -17.57 -5.20 6.11
C ASP A 230 -17.26 -6.69 6.28
N GLN A 231 -16.07 -7.15 5.86
CA GLN A 231 -15.64 -8.54 6.06
C GLN A 231 -15.42 -8.87 7.53
N VAL A 232 -14.80 -7.98 8.30
CA VAL A 232 -14.58 -8.14 9.74
C VAL A 232 -15.90 -8.24 10.49
N LEU A 233 -16.87 -7.38 10.16
CA LEU A 233 -18.21 -7.41 10.76
C LEU A 233 -18.97 -8.69 10.42
N ALA A 234 -18.81 -9.21 9.20
CA ALA A 234 -19.47 -10.43 8.76
C ALA A 234 -18.84 -11.70 9.36
N ASN A 235 -17.51 -11.73 9.51
CA ASN A 235 -16.74 -12.90 9.93
C ASN A 235 -15.74 -12.58 11.06
N PRO A 236 -16.17 -12.06 12.22
CA PRO A 236 -15.26 -11.55 13.25
C PRO A 236 -14.31 -12.62 13.80
N GLY A 237 -14.72 -13.89 13.81
CA GLY A 237 -13.90 -15.00 14.28
C GLY A 237 -12.63 -15.24 13.44
N ASP A 238 -12.65 -14.91 12.14
CA ASP A 238 -11.47 -15.04 11.26
C ASP A 238 -10.38 -14.02 11.64
N TYR A 239 -10.79 -12.93 12.31
CA TYR A 239 -9.92 -11.87 12.82
C TYR A 239 -9.61 -12.01 14.32
N GLY A 240 -10.06 -13.10 14.95
CA GLY A 240 -9.90 -13.32 16.39
C GLY A 240 -10.78 -12.43 17.27
N LEU A 241 -11.81 -11.81 16.71
CA LEU A 241 -12.73 -10.92 17.41
C LEU A 241 -13.98 -11.67 17.86
N THR A 242 -14.45 -11.36 19.08
CA THR A 242 -15.71 -11.85 19.64
C THR A 242 -16.73 -10.75 19.83
N ASN A 243 -16.31 -9.48 19.86
CA ASN A 243 -17.19 -8.31 19.93
C ASN A 243 -16.82 -7.28 18.86
N VAL A 244 -17.80 -6.89 18.04
CA VAL A 244 -17.62 -5.91 16.96
C VAL A 244 -18.61 -4.75 17.02
N SER A 245 -19.32 -4.59 18.14
CA SER A 245 -20.37 -3.58 18.29
C SER A 245 -20.21 -2.70 19.53
N GLU A 246 -19.47 -3.15 20.53
CA GLU A 246 -19.24 -2.41 21.76
C GLU A 246 -17.76 -2.02 21.88
N SER A 247 -17.51 -1.00 22.69
CA SER A 247 -16.16 -0.57 23.04
C SER A 247 -15.54 -1.49 24.11
N ALA A 248 -14.24 -1.74 23.99
CA ALA A 248 -13.43 -2.44 25.00
C ALA A 248 -13.16 -1.59 26.26
N ALA A 249 -13.24 -0.26 26.13
CA ALA A 249 -13.14 0.72 27.21
C ALA A 249 -14.43 1.55 27.25
N PRO A 250 -15.54 0.99 27.78
CA PRO A 250 -16.84 1.65 27.76
C PRO A 250 -16.80 3.03 28.43
N ASP A 251 -17.52 4.00 27.88
CA ASP A 251 -17.57 5.40 28.34
C ASP A 251 -16.21 6.15 28.27
N LEU A 252 -15.16 5.55 27.69
CA LEU A 252 -13.92 6.26 27.38
C LEU A 252 -14.11 7.16 26.17
N GLU A 253 -13.76 8.44 26.33
CA GLU A 253 -13.69 9.42 25.25
C GLU A 253 -12.29 10.06 25.20
N PRO A 254 -11.79 10.47 24.03
CA PRO A 254 -10.55 11.22 23.94
C PRO A 254 -10.59 12.50 24.81
N GLY A 255 -9.58 12.67 25.67
CA GLY A 255 -9.51 13.76 26.63
C GLY A 255 -10.16 13.46 27.99
N THR A 256 -10.64 12.23 28.21
CA THR A 256 -11.08 11.78 29.53
C THR A 256 -9.91 11.81 30.52
N TYR A 257 -9.95 12.76 31.45
CA TYR A 257 -8.86 12.98 32.40
C TYR A 257 -8.69 11.86 33.45
N SER A 258 -9.80 11.26 33.87
CA SER A 258 -9.82 10.25 34.93
C SER A 258 -10.71 9.10 34.52
N TYR A 259 -10.15 8.18 33.76
CA TYR A 259 -10.77 6.90 33.43
C TYR A 259 -10.28 5.82 34.40
N ASP A 260 -11.18 4.99 34.93
CA ASP A 260 -10.79 3.85 35.76
C ASP A 260 -10.40 2.69 34.85
N ASN A 261 -9.10 2.39 34.74
CA ASN A 261 -8.64 1.29 33.89
C ASN A 261 -9.19 -0.09 34.32
N SER A 262 -9.83 -0.22 35.49
CA SER A 262 -10.55 -1.44 35.85
C SER A 262 -11.90 -1.60 35.14
N ASP A 263 -12.40 -0.55 34.48
CA ASP A 263 -13.61 -0.59 33.64
C ASP A 263 -13.32 -1.15 32.23
N VAL A 264 -12.04 -1.22 31.81
CA VAL A 264 -11.65 -1.92 30.57
C VAL A 264 -12.04 -3.40 30.66
N VAL A 265 -12.62 -3.92 29.59
CA VAL A 265 -12.99 -5.35 29.49
C VAL A 265 -11.76 -6.25 29.71
N ALA A 266 -11.99 -7.47 30.20
CA ALA A 266 -10.89 -8.38 30.55
C ALA A 266 -10.00 -8.77 29.34
N ASN A 267 -10.60 -8.89 28.15
CA ASN A 267 -9.94 -9.33 26.92
C ASN A 267 -10.14 -8.29 25.80
N PRO A 268 -9.49 -7.10 25.86
CA PRO A 268 -9.71 -6.04 24.89
C PRO A 268 -9.21 -6.41 23.47
N ASP A 269 -8.35 -7.42 23.35
CA ASP A 269 -7.88 -7.92 22.05
C ASP A 269 -8.96 -8.72 21.28
N GLU A 270 -10.04 -9.13 21.94
CA GLU A 270 -11.17 -9.77 21.27
C GLU A 270 -12.22 -8.76 20.76
N TYR A 271 -11.94 -7.46 20.89
CA TYR A 271 -12.85 -6.37 20.53
C TYR A 271 -12.35 -5.63 19.29
N LEU A 272 -13.28 -5.25 18.42
CA LEU A 272 -12.99 -4.39 17.26
C LEU A 272 -12.63 -2.96 17.69
N PHE A 273 -13.39 -2.42 18.64
CA PHE A 273 -13.31 -1.01 19.04
C PHE A 273 -12.66 -0.85 20.42
N TRP A 274 -11.69 0.06 20.50
CA TRP A 274 -11.09 0.45 21.77
C TRP A 274 -12.01 1.38 22.54
N ASP A 275 -12.40 2.50 21.94
CA ASP A 275 -13.40 3.44 22.45
C ASP A 275 -14.64 3.48 21.52
N ASN A 276 -15.42 4.55 21.52
CA ASN A 276 -16.66 4.62 20.74
C ASN A 276 -16.48 4.78 19.22
N VAL A 277 -15.28 5.07 18.72
CA VAL A 277 -15.02 5.23 17.27
C VAL A 277 -13.69 4.63 16.81
N HIS A 278 -12.70 4.50 17.70
CA HIS A 278 -11.35 4.06 17.33
C HIS A 278 -11.19 2.54 17.44
N PRO A 279 -10.52 1.89 16.47
CA PRO A 279 -10.24 0.47 16.54
C PRO A 279 -9.22 0.09 17.63
N THR A 280 -9.27 -1.16 18.08
CA THR A 280 -8.21 -1.73 18.93
C THR A 280 -6.93 -1.97 18.15
N ARG A 281 -5.83 -2.20 18.88
CA ARG A 281 -4.54 -2.61 18.32
C ARG A 281 -4.62 -3.86 17.45
N VAL A 282 -5.55 -4.76 17.72
CA VAL A 282 -5.76 -5.99 16.93
C VAL A 282 -6.31 -5.63 15.56
N MET A 283 -7.31 -4.75 15.51
CA MET A 283 -7.82 -4.28 14.23
C MET A 283 -6.79 -3.43 13.47
N HIS A 284 -5.98 -2.62 14.15
CA HIS A 284 -4.87 -1.91 13.51
C HIS A 284 -3.83 -2.86 12.92
N ALA A 285 -3.55 -4.00 13.57
CA ALA A 285 -2.66 -5.02 13.02
C ALA A 285 -3.24 -5.67 11.75
N HIS A 286 -4.52 -6.07 11.77
CA HIS A 286 -5.18 -6.59 10.56
C HIS A 286 -5.24 -5.58 9.41
N LEU A 287 -5.45 -4.30 9.73
CA LEU A 287 -5.40 -3.23 8.73
C LEU A 287 -4.00 -3.08 8.13
N ALA A 288 -2.96 -3.13 8.95
CA ALA A 288 -1.58 -3.07 8.46
C ALA A 288 -1.24 -4.27 7.56
N ASP A 289 -1.62 -5.49 7.97
CA ASP A 289 -1.43 -6.71 7.18
C ASP A 289 -2.12 -6.62 5.82
N ALA A 290 -3.39 -6.19 5.81
CA ALA A 290 -4.18 -6.06 4.58
C ALA A 290 -3.62 -4.98 3.64
N ILE A 291 -3.17 -3.84 4.18
CA ILE A 291 -2.52 -2.79 3.38
C ILE A 291 -1.17 -3.31 2.85
N TYR A 292 -0.36 -3.98 3.68
CA TYR A 292 0.91 -4.53 3.24
C TYR A 292 0.71 -5.54 2.09
N GLU A 293 -0.24 -6.45 2.22
CA GLU A 293 -0.61 -7.39 1.16
C GLU A 293 -1.06 -6.64 -0.10
N PHE A 294 -1.93 -5.64 0.03
CA PHE A 294 -2.37 -4.80 -1.10
C PHE A 294 -1.22 -4.05 -1.79
N LEU A 295 -0.22 -3.57 -1.04
CA LEU A 295 0.89 -2.80 -1.59
C LEU A 295 1.98 -3.68 -2.22
N THR A 296 2.13 -4.92 -1.75
CA THR A 296 3.27 -5.80 -2.10
C THR A 296 2.87 -6.99 -2.96
N THR A 297 1.58 -7.29 -3.06
CA THR A 297 1.08 -8.26 -4.04
C THR A 297 1.15 -7.60 -5.41
N PRO A 298 1.93 -8.16 -6.37
CA PRO A 298 1.95 -7.65 -7.73
C PRO A 298 0.54 -7.63 -8.26
N GLU A 299 0.11 -6.51 -8.86
CA GLU A 299 -1.15 -6.48 -9.59
C GLU A 299 -1.04 -7.54 -10.69
N VAL A 300 -1.85 -8.59 -10.57
CA VAL A 300 -1.92 -9.61 -11.61
C VAL A 300 -2.67 -8.98 -12.76
N LEU A 301 -1.94 -8.58 -13.79
CA LEU A 301 -2.52 -8.02 -15.01
C LEU A 301 -3.54 -9.03 -15.56
N ALA A 302 -4.83 -8.67 -15.57
CA ALA A 302 -5.88 -9.59 -16.00
C ALA A 302 -5.58 -10.11 -17.41
N GLY A 303 -5.55 -11.44 -17.58
CA GLY A 303 -5.16 -12.11 -18.81
C GLY A 303 -3.66 -12.40 -18.98
N ASP A 304 -2.78 -11.90 -18.09
CA ASP A 304 -1.35 -12.21 -18.03
C ASP A 304 -1.14 -13.55 -17.31
N PHE A 305 -1.44 -14.62 -18.04
CA PHE A 305 -1.40 -15.98 -17.52
C PHE A 305 0.02 -16.49 -17.29
N ASN A 306 1.02 -15.89 -17.94
CA ASN A 306 2.41 -16.30 -17.81
C ASN A 306 3.20 -15.46 -16.79
N GLY A 307 2.65 -14.32 -16.35
CA GLY A 307 3.21 -13.43 -15.34
C GLY A 307 4.37 -12.57 -15.83
N ASP A 308 4.47 -12.28 -17.12
CA ASP A 308 5.53 -11.46 -17.73
C ASP A 308 5.15 -9.97 -17.91
N SER A 309 4.01 -9.59 -17.34
CA SER A 309 3.43 -8.25 -17.33
C SER A 309 2.98 -7.77 -18.73
N LEU A 310 2.83 -8.67 -19.70
CA LEU A 310 2.32 -8.40 -21.04
C LEU A 310 1.27 -9.43 -21.45
N VAL A 311 0.04 -8.99 -21.71
CA VAL A 311 -1.01 -9.87 -22.22
C VAL A 311 -0.82 -10.09 -23.72
N ASP A 312 -0.25 -11.22 -24.12
CA ASP A 312 -0.01 -11.57 -25.51
C ASP A 312 -0.32 -13.05 -25.86
N LEU A 313 0.24 -13.56 -26.96
CA LEU A 313 -0.01 -14.94 -27.41
C LEU A 313 0.66 -16.01 -26.54
N ALA A 314 1.64 -15.64 -25.73
CA ALA A 314 2.27 -16.51 -24.75
C ALA A 314 1.26 -16.90 -23.66
N ASP A 315 0.42 -15.97 -23.21
CA ASP A 315 -0.64 -16.23 -22.22
C ASP A 315 -1.68 -17.19 -22.76
N TYR A 316 -2.13 -17.00 -24.00
CA TYR A 316 -3.03 -17.93 -24.66
C TYR A 316 -2.49 -19.36 -24.64
N THR A 317 -1.16 -19.52 -24.74
CA THR A 317 -0.53 -20.83 -24.67
C THR A 317 -0.59 -21.41 -23.26
N VAL A 318 -0.44 -20.60 -22.22
CA VAL A 318 -0.61 -21.02 -20.82
C VAL A 318 -2.05 -21.45 -20.55
N TRP A 319 -3.05 -20.61 -20.88
CA TRP A 319 -4.46 -20.96 -20.74
C TRP A 319 -4.81 -22.27 -21.46
N ARG A 320 -4.45 -22.37 -22.75
CA ARG A 320 -4.78 -23.55 -23.55
C ARG A 320 -4.16 -24.83 -23.00
N ASN A 321 -2.96 -24.75 -22.43
CA ASN A 321 -2.27 -25.91 -21.87
C ASN A 321 -2.89 -26.38 -20.54
N ASN A 322 -3.55 -25.47 -19.82
CA ASN A 322 -4.16 -25.73 -18.52
C ASN A 322 -5.70 -25.81 -18.56
N LEU A 323 -6.32 -25.66 -19.74
CA LEU A 323 -7.78 -25.71 -19.93
C LEU A 323 -8.41 -26.96 -19.31
N GLY A 324 -9.36 -26.75 -18.40
CA GLY A 324 -10.07 -27.79 -17.65
C GLY A 324 -9.39 -28.21 -16.33
N ALA A 325 -8.27 -27.59 -15.95
CA ALA A 325 -7.72 -27.71 -14.61
C ALA A 325 -8.57 -26.94 -13.60
N THR A 326 -8.52 -27.35 -12.33
CA THR A 326 -9.28 -26.73 -11.22
C THR A 326 -8.44 -25.78 -10.38
N ASP A 327 -7.19 -25.55 -10.77
CA ASP A 327 -6.20 -24.77 -10.00
C ASP A 327 -5.79 -23.55 -10.84
N ASP A 328 -6.34 -22.39 -10.48
CA ASP A 328 -6.18 -21.15 -11.24
C ASP A 328 -4.79 -20.53 -11.03
N SER A 329 -3.99 -21.05 -10.09
CA SER A 329 -2.59 -20.64 -9.96
C SER A 329 -1.76 -21.01 -11.19
N LEU A 330 -2.24 -21.96 -12.01
CA LEU A 330 -1.62 -22.35 -13.28
C LEU A 330 -1.74 -21.29 -14.38
N ILE A 331 -2.61 -20.30 -14.19
CA ILE A 331 -2.77 -19.12 -15.05
C ILE A 331 -2.47 -17.85 -14.26
N ASN A 332 -1.56 -17.93 -13.29
CA ASN A 332 -1.13 -16.80 -12.46
C ASN A 332 -2.27 -16.12 -11.69
N MET A 333 -3.41 -16.80 -11.47
CA MET A 333 -4.64 -16.17 -10.97
C MET A 333 -5.12 -14.98 -11.80
N ALA A 334 -4.70 -14.85 -13.06
CA ALA A 334 -5.06 -13.72 -13.93
C ALA A 334 -6.38 -13.94 -14.69
N GLY A 335 -7.22 -14.83 -14.18
CA GLY A 335 -8.45 -15.35 -14.79
C GLY A 335 -9.66 -14.46 -14.57
N ASP A 336 -10.84 -15.06 -14.59
CA ASP A 336 -12.12 -14.38 -14.32
C ASP A 336 -12.58 -14.45 -12.85
N ASP A 337 -11.67 -14.85 -11.95
CA ASP A 337 -11.91 -15.11 -10.53
C ASP A 337 -12.99 -16.18 -10.25
N VAL A 338 -13.34 -17.00 -11.24
CA VAL A 338 -14.22 -18.17 -11.08
C VAL A 338 -13.37 -19.43 -10.98
N PRO A 339 -13.60 -20.31 -9.97
CA PRO A 339 -12.77 -21.50 -9.80
C PRO A 339 -12.74 -22.42 -11.03
N GLY A 340 -11.54 -22.60 -11.58
CA GLY A 340 -11.23 -23.52 -12.66
C GLY A 340 -10.99 -22.84 -13.99
N ILE A 341 -10.02 -23.35 -14.74
CA ILE A 341 -9.57 -22.74 -15.99
C ILE A 341 -10.52 -23.13 -17.13
N ASP A 342 -11.32 -22.18 -17.60
CA ASP A 342 -12.36 -22.39 -18.60
C ASP A 342 -12.50 -21.27 -19.66
N ALA A 343 -13.67 -21.15 -20.28
CA ALA A 343 -13.92 -20.17 -21.32
C ALA A 343 -14.04 -18.73 -20.79
N GLY A 344 -14.32 -18.55 -19.50
CA GLY A 344 -14.34 -17.27 -18.80
C GLY A 344 -12.97 -16.60 -18.79
N ASP A 345 -11.92 -17.34 -18.39
CA ASP A 345 -10.54 -16.84 -18.44
C ASP A 345 -10.13 -16.44 -19.86
N TYR A 346 -10.53 -17.22 -20.87
CA TYR A 346 -10.27 -16.86 -22.26
C TYR A 346 -10.89 -15.51 -22.64
N VAL A 347 -12.08 -15.18 -22.12
CA VAL A 347 -12.70 -13.87 -22.34
C VAL A 347 -11.84 -12.78 -21.70
N VAL A 348 -11.35 -13.00 -20.47
CA VAL A 348 -10.44 -12.07 -19.79
C VAL A 348 -9.18 -11.83 -20.61
N TRP A 349 -8.47 -12.87 -21.04
CA TRP A 349 -7.30 -12.72 -21.92
C TRP A 349 -7.63 -11.97 -23.21
N LYS A 350 -8.74 -12.31 -23.87
CA LYS A 350 -9.14 -11.69 -25.13
C LYS A 350 -9.44 -10.20 -24.95
N ASP A 351 -10.09 -9.84 -23.85
CA ASP A 351 -10.51 -8.45 -23.58
C ASP A 351 -9.31 -7.59 -23.14
N ASN A 352 -8.28 -8.21 -22.56
CA ASN A 352 -7.05 -7.55 -22.15
C ASN A 352 -5.88 -7.72 -23.14
N PHE A 353 -6.06 -8.38 -24.30
CA PHE A 353 -4.97 -8.64 -25.24
C PHE A 353 -4.26 -7.35 -25.70
N GLY A 354 -2.95 -7.29 -25.51
CA GLY A 354 -2.11 -6.13 -25.76
C GLY A 354 -1.98 -5.17 -24.58
N SER A 355 -2.62 -5.46 -23.44
CA SER A 355 -2.38 -4.76 -22.18
C SER A 355 -0.99 -5.07 -21.69
N TRP A 356 -0.35 -4.08 -21.10
CA TRP A 356 1.00 -4.17 -20.58
C TRP A 356 1.08 -3.32 -19.33
N GLN A 357 1.58 -3.89 -18.26
CA GLN A 357 2.02 -3.13 -17.11
C GLN A 357 3.55 -3.11 -17.13
N PRO A 358 4.19 -1.93 -17.05
CA PRO A 358 5.61 -1.91 -16.76
C PRO A 358 5.83 -2.69 -15.45
N PRO A 359 6.83 -3.58 -15.39
CA PRO A 359 7.24 -4.17 -14.12
C PRO A 359 7.37 -3.03 -13.12
N THR A 360 6.74 -3.17 -11.95
CA THR A 360 6.81 -2.15 -10.90
C THR A 360 8.24 -1.91 -10.44
N THR A 361 9.19 -2.79 -10.80
CA THR A 361 10.62 -2.50 -10.80
C THR A 361 11.02 -1.68 -12.00
N SER A 362 11.55 -0.48 -11.76
CA SER A 362 12.47 0.12 -12.73
C SER A 362 13.52 -0.92 -13.12
N PRO A 363 13.69 -1.28 -14.42
CA PRO A 363 14.78 -2.15 -14.78
C PRO A 363 16.05 -1.45 -14.32
N SER A 364 16.77 -2.06 -13.39
CA SER A 364 18.15 -1.70 -13.10
C SER A 364 18.80 -1.43 -14.45
N ALA A 365 19.26 -0.18 -14.64
CA ALA A 365 19.80 0.29 -15.92
C ALA A 365 20.65 -0.84 -16.50
N PRO A 366 20.38 -1.32 -17.73
CA PRO A 366 20.97 -2.56 -18.23
C PRO A 366 22.45 -2.49 -17.93
N ALA A 367 22.92 -3.39 -17.06
CA ALA A 367 24.31 -3.40 -16.60
C ALA A 367 25.15 -3.14 -17.83
N GLN A 368 25.83 -1.98 -17.88
CA GLN A 368 26.55 -1.56 -19.08
C GLN A 368 27.34 -2.76 -19.54
N VAL A 369 26.92 -3.36 -20.66
CA VAL A 369 27.70 -4.41 -21.30
C VAL A 369 29.04 -3.73 -21.50
N PRO A 370 30.12 -4.14 -20.80
CA PRO A 370 31.39 -3.45 -20.97
C PRO A 370 31.70 -3.62 -22.44
N GLU A 371 31.70 -2.52 -23.19
CA GLU A 371 32.16 -2.58 -24.56
C GLU A 371 33.55 -3.21 -24.48
N PRO A 372 33.83 -4.26 -25.27
CA PRO A 372 35.17 -4.84 -25.29
C PRO A 372 36.10 -3.70 -25.67
N GLY A 373 36.84 -3.16 -24.69
CA GLY A 373 37.68 -1.99 -24.88
C GLY A 373 38.53 -2.23 -26.11
N GLY A 374 38.63 -1.25 -27.02
CA GLY A 374 39.02 -1.45 -28.43
C GLY A 374 40.26 -2.32 -28.71
N LEU A 375 41.11 -2.55 -27.71
CA LEU A 375 42.16 -3.57 -27.69
C LEU A 375 41.65 -5.02 -27.92
N VAL A 376 40.49 -5.42 -27.41
CA VAL A 376 39.93 -6.78 -27.58
C VAL A 376 39.43 -7.01 -29.01
N LEU A 377 38.83 -5.99 -29.64
CA LEU A 377 38.44 -6.03 -31.05
C LEU A 377 39.66 -6.06 -31.98
N VAL A 378 40.75 -5.36 -31.63
CA VAL A 378 42.03 -5.43 -32.36
C VAL A 378 42.69 -6.80 -32.22
N CYS A 379 42.66 -7.41 -31.02
CA CYS A 379 43.20 -8.75 -30.81
C CYS A 379 42.41 -9.84 -31.58
N LEU A 380 41.07 -9.73 -31.63
CA LEU A 380 40.22 -10.65 -32.42
C LEU A 380 40.42 -10.46 -33.94
N ALA A 381 40.61 -9.23 -34.41
CA ALA A 381 40.91 -8.96 -35.82
C ALA A 381 42.28 -9.48 -36.26
N VAL A 382 43.30 -9.40 -35.39
CA VAL A 382 44.65 -9.95 -35.64
C VAL A 382 44.64 -11.49 -35.59
N ALA A 383 43.87 -12.10 -34.68
CA ALA A 383 43.73 -13.56 -34.62
C ALA A 383 43.00 -14.14 -35.85
N MET A 384 41.94 -13.47 -36.33
CA MET A 384 41.22 -13.92 -37.53
C MET A 384 42.03 -13.75 -38.82
N SER A 385 42.88 -12.73 -38.92
CA SER A 385 43.79 -12.56 -40.07
C SER A 385 44.94 -13.57 -40.08
N TYR A 386 45.40 -14.02 -38.91
CA TYR A 386 46.37 -15.13 -38.81
C TYR A 386 45.76 -16.51 -39.17
N MET A 387 44.51 -16.77 -38.81
CA MET A 387 43.82 -18.02 -39.16
C MET A 387 43.41 -18.09 -40.64
N GLY A 388 43.04 -16.96 -41.26
CA GLY A 388 42.74 -16.88 -42.69
C GLY A 388 43.94 -17.13 -43.60
N GLY A 389 45.15 -16.73 -43.17
CA GLY A 389 46.40 -16.95 -43.90
C GLY A 389 46.84 -18.43 -43.95
N HIS A 390 46.54 -19.21 -42.91
CA HIS A 390 46.94 -20.63 -42.84
C HIS A 390 46.05 -21.58 -43.63
N MET A 391 44.76 -21.24 -43.87
CA MET A 391 43.87 -22.06 -44.70
C MET A 391 44.14 -21.93 -46.21
N SER A 392 44.81 -20.86 -46.67
CA SER A 392 45.19 -20.70 -48.07
C SER A 392 46.39 -21.61 -48.46
N LEU A 393 47.31 -21.89 -47.53
CA LEU A 393 48.48 -22.73 -47.79
C LEU A 393 48.22 -24.25 -47.77
N LEU A 394 47.05 -24.69 -47.28
CA LEU A 394 46.68 -26.11 -47.25
C LEU A 394 45.89 -26.57 -48.48
N ARG A 395 45.38 -25.66 -49.33
CA ARG A 395 44.68 -26.02 -50.57
C ARG A 395 45.58 -26.17 -51.81
N THR A 396 46.89 -25.89 -51.71
CA THR A 396 47.83 -25.98 -52.84
C THR A 396 48.76 -27.23 -52.79
N ARG A 397 48.52 -28.19 -51.89
CA ARG A 397 49.36 -29.41 -51.76
C ARG A 397 48.60 -30.75 -51.81
N ILE A 398 47.52 -30.83 -52.58
CA ILE A 398 46.88 -32.13 -52.93
C ILE A 398 46.64 -32.24 -54.45
N SER A 399 47.61 -31.83 -55.28
CA SER A 399 47.54 -32.08 -56.73
C SER A 399 48.87 -32.40 -57.40
N VAL A 400 49.85 -32.95 -56.67
CA VAL A 400 51.01 -33.62 -57.29
C VAL A 400 51.52 -34.68 -56.32
N GLN A 401 51.12 -35.94 -56.51
CA GLN A 401 52.01 -37.12 -56.61
C GLN A 401 51.16 -38.41 -56.62
N ARG A 402 51.13 -39.02 -57.82
CA ARG A 402 50.86 -40.43 -58.20
C ARG A 402 49.53 -41.07 -57.82
#